data_AF-A0A967WUJ9-F1
#
_entry.id   AF-A0A967WUJ9-F1
#
_cell.length_a   1.000
_cell.length_b   1.000
_cell.length_c   1.000
_cell.angle_alpha   90.00
_cell.angle_beta   90.00
_cell.angle_gamma   90.00
#
_symmetry.space_group_name_H-M   'P 1'
#
loop_
_entity.id
_entity.type
_entity.pdbx_description
1 polymer ?
#
loop_
_entity_poly.entity_id
_entity_poly.type
_entity_poly.pdbx_seq_one_letter_code
_entity_poly.pdbx_strand_id
1 'polypeptide(L)'
;HAGVAMMGLLYSQKEASTYHVAYVDGEMQSLDGKHQYQLHFDPVPPVEAFWSLTIYSAATRLYVANAIDRYAIGDRTPGILFNDDGSFTITIQQDEPTDPKERANWLPAPAEPFYLALREYSSKFPILTHEWEPPAVKRV
;
A
#
# COMPACT_ATOMS: atom_id res chain seq x y z
N HIS A 1 -19.11 37.58 -1.25
CA HIS A 1 -18.13 36.72 -1.94
C HIS A 1 -18.68 35.31 -1.96
N ALA A 2 -18.96 34.80 -3.16
CA ALA A 2 -19.48 33.46 -3.38
C ALA A 2 -18.31 32.46 -3.40
N GLY A 3 -18.54 31.25 -2.87
CA GLY A 3 -17.65 30.11 -3.14
C GLY A 3 -17.02 29.42 -1.93
N VAL A 4 -17.72 29.29 -0.80
CA VAL A 4 -17.36 28.26 0.20
C VAL A 4 -18.57 27.39 0.46
N ALA A 5 -18.91 26.55 -0.51
CA ALA A 5 -19.91 25.50 -0.38
C ALA A 5 -19.63 24.45 -1.45
N MET A 6 -18.81 23.44 -1.13
CA MET A 6 -18.72 22.10 -1.77
C MET A 6 -17.49 21.30 -1.25
N MET A 7 -17.14 21.41 0.04
CA MET A 7 -16.19 20.48 0.70
C MET A 7 -16.76 20.02 2.06
N GLY A 8 -18.08 20.05 2.22
CA GLY A 8 -18.78 19.78 3.48
C GLY A 8 -19.71 18.55 3.45
N LEU A 9 -19.67 17.73 2.40
CA LEU A 9 -20.64 16.63 2.20
C LEU A 9 -20.04 15.21 2.21
N LEU A 10 -18.74 15.04 2.44
CA LEU A 10 -18.13 13.71 2.63
C LEU A 10 -17.27 13.59 3.90
N TYR A 11 -17.13 14.65 4.71
CA TYR A 11 -16.38 14.60 5.96
C TYR A 11 -17.25 14.03 7.09
N SER A 12 -17.50 12.73 7.03
CA SER A 12 -17.93 11.93 8.17
C SER A 12 -16.74 11.87 9.14
N GLN A 13 -16.78 12.65 10.21
CA GLN A 13 -15.76 12.68 11.27
C GLN A 13 -15.48 11.30 11.91
N LYS A 14 -16.33 10.29 11.63
CA LYS A 14 -16.20 8.90 12.10
C LYS A 14 -15.53 7.95 11.10
N GLU A 15 -15.28 8.38 9.86
CA GLU A 15 -14.73 7.56 8.78
C GLU A 15 -13.60 8.29 8.06
N ALA A 16 -12.65 8.84 8.80
CA ALA A 16 -11.46 9.43 8.18
C ALA A 16 -10.65 8.33 7.46
N SER A 17 -10.61 8.38 6.13
CA SER A 17 -9.68 7.61 5.32
C SER A 17 -8.44 8.45 5.01
N THR A 18 -7.25 7.96 5.32
CA THR A 18 -5.99 8.57 4.90
C THR A 18 -5.47 7.86 3.65
N TYR A 19 -4.63 8.55 2.87
CA TYR A 19 -4.01 8.03 1.66
C TYR A 19 -2.54 8.43 1.60
N HIS A 20 -1.67 7.46 1.33
CA HIS A 20 -0.27 7.70 1.00
C HIS A 20 0.03 7.11 -0.38
N VAL A 21 0.78 7.85 -1.21
CA VAL A 21 1.13 7.42 -2.56
C VAL A 21 2.64 7.44 -2.74
N ALA A 22 3.19 6.32 -3.19
CA ALA A 22 4.62 6.19 -3.50
C ALA A 22 4.82 5.99 -5.01
N TYR A 23 5.56 6.91 -5.62
CA TYR A 23 6.05 6.80 -7.00
C TYR A 23 7.53 6.41 -7.07
N VAL A 24 8.23 6.54 -5.94
CA VAL A 24 9.66 6.28 -5.80
C VAL A 24 9.94 5.38 -4.61
N ASP A 25 11.08 4.71 -4.63
CA ASP A 25 11.63 3.99 -3.48
C ASP A 25 12.35 4.93 -2.51
N GLY A 26 12.89 4.38 -1.42
CA GLY A 26 13.63 5.11 -0.39
C GLY A 26 14.91 5.79 -0.88
N GLU A 27 15.40 5.45 -2.08
CA GLU A 27 16.54 6.11 -2.72
C GLU A 27 16.10 7.15 -3.76
N MET A 28 14.81 7.51 -3.77
CA MET A 28 14.21 8.47 -4.70
C MET A 28 14.24 8.02 -6.17
N GLN A 29 14.35 6.71 -6.43
CA GLN A 29 14.28 6.15 -7.77
C GLN A 29 12.85 5.70 -8.08
N SER A 30 12.39 5.94 -9.32
CA SER A 30 11.05 5.52 -9.75
C SER A 30 10.81 4.04 -9.54
N LEU A 31 9.61 3.69 -9.09
CA LEU A 31 9.16 2.31 -8.99
C LEU A 31 8.91 1.74 -10.40
N ASP A 32 9.58 0.63 -10.72
CA ASP A 32 9.51 -0.06 -12.01
C ASP A 32 9.61 -1.56 -11.77
N GLY A 33 8.68 -2.35 -12.31
CA GLY A 33 8.61 -3.79 -12.00
C GLY A 33 9.74 -4.65 -12.58
N LYS A 34 10.73 -4.04 -13.25
CA LYS A 34 12.04 -4.68 -13.50
C LYS A 34 12.84 -4.94 -12.22
N HIS A 35 12.46 -4.32 -11.10
CA HIS A 35 13.10 -4.51 -9.80
C HIS A 35 12.16 -5.20 -8.81
N GLN A 36 12.76 -5.78 -7.78
CA GLN A 36 12.06 -6.36 -6.64
C GLN A 36 12.05 -5.33 -5.51
N TYR A 37 10.94 -5.25 -4.81
CA TYR A 37 10.77 -4.33 -3.68
C TYR A 37 10.14 -5.01 -2.48
N GLN A 38 10.44 -4.47 -1.31
CA GLN A 38 9.79 -4.82 -0.05
C GLN A 38 9.23 -3.57 0.62
N LEU A 39 8.05 -3.71 1.20
CA LEU A 39 7.47 -2.74 2.13
C LEU A 39 7.28 -3.44 3.47
N HIS A 40 8.04 -3.02 4.48
CA HIS A 40 8.05 -3.65 5.80
C HIS A 40 7.47 -2.72 6.86
N PHE A 41 6.25 -3.02 7.30
CA PHE A 41 5.57 -2.27 8.34
C PHE A 41 5.94 -2.79 9.74
N ASP A 42 6.54 -1.92 10.55
CA ASP A 42 6.78 -2.14 11.97
C ASP A 42 6.63 -0.82 12.75
N PRO A 43 5.47 -0.56 13.39
CA PRO A 43 4.27 -1.39 13.41
C PRO A 43 3.42 -1.22 12.13
N VAL A 44 2.43 -2.11 11.95
CA VAL A 44 1.39 -2.01 10.91
C VAL A 44 0.53 -0.74 11.04
N PRO A 45 -0.14 -0.26 9.96
CA PRO A 45 -0.97 0.94 10.01
C PRO A 45 -1.99 0.90 11.16
N PRO A 46 -1.98 1.88 12.10
CA PRO A 46 -2.89 1.89 13.22
C PRO A 46 -4.27 2.39 12.78
N VAL A 47 -5.13 1.47 12.38
CA VAL A 47 -6.49 1.70 11.88
C VAL A 47 -7.54 1.03 12.77
N GLU A 48 -8.76 1.57 12.81
CA GLU A 48 -9.90 0.90 13.45
C GLU A 48 -10.59 -0.11 12.52
N ALA A 49 -10.54 0.10 11.20
CA ALA A 49 -11.27 -0.74 10.24
C ALA A 49 -10.37 -1.73 9.49
N PHE A 50 -9.56 -1.23 8.55
CA PHE A 50 -8.62 -2.01 7.75
C PHE A 50 -7.67 -1.10 6.97
N TRP A 51 -6.63 -1.67 6.38
CA TRP A 51 -5.75 -0.96 5.45
C TRP A 51 -5.51 -1.80 4.20
N SER A 52 -5.11 -1.15 3.11
CA SER A 52 -4.74 -1.85 1.87
C SER A 52 -3.68 -1.08 1.10
N LEU A 53 -2.68 -1.79 0.59
CA LEU A 53 -1.74 -1.31 -0.41
C LEU A 53 -2.20 -1.77 -1.79
N THR A 54 -2.40 -0.84 -2.72
CA THR A 54 -2.84 -1.12 -4.09
C THR A 54 -1.77 -0.71 -5.09
N ILE A 55 -1.58 -1.49 -6.15
CA ILE A 55 -0.63 -1.19 -7.23
C ILE A 55 -1.36 -0.73 -8.50
N TYR A 56 -0.79 0.28 -9.16
CA TYR A 56 -1.33 0.84 -10.40
C TYR A 56 -0.21 1.06 -11.41
N SER A 57 -0.52 0.90 -12.70
CA SER A 57 0.33 1.37 -13.79
C SER A 57 0.53 2.88 -13.69
N ALA A 58 1.77 3.35 -13.75
CA ALA A 58 2.05 4.79 -13.81
C ALA A 58 1.66 5.39 -15.17
N ALA A 59 1.61 4.58 -16.23
CA ALA A 59 1.22 5.01 -17.57
C ALA A 59 -0.29 5.17 -17.72
N THR A 60 -1.07 4.18 -17.28
CA THR A 60 -2.53 4.15 -17.50
C THR A 60 -3.35 4.58 -16.28
N ARG A 61 -2.75 4.56 -15.08
CA ARG A 61 -3.44 4.75 -13.79
C ARG A 61 -4.50 3.68 -13.50
N LEU A 62 -4.43 2.55 -14.19
CA LEU A 62 -5.31 1.40 -14.04
C LEU A 62 -4.57 0.22 -13.43
N TYR A 63 -5.33 -0.80 -13.05
CA TYR A 63 -4.80 -2.11 -12.73
C TYR A 63 -4.20 -2.77 -13.96
N VAL A 64 -3.12 -3.50 -13.74
CA VAL A 64 -2.48 -4.33 -14.76
C VAL A 64 -2.73 -5.79 -14.39
N ALA A 65 -3.37 -6.53 -15.30
CA ALA A 65 -3.70 -7.93 -15.10
C ALA A 65 -2.47 -8.75 -14.69
N ASN A 66 -2.66 -9.67 -13.74
CA ASN A 66 -1.63 -10.59 -13.27
C ASN A 66 -2.20 -11.98 -13.03
N ALA A 67 -1.31 -12.97 -12.88
CA ALA A 67 -1.66 -14.39 -12.87
C ALA A 67 -2.60 -14.81 -11.71
N ILE A 68 -2.67 -14.03 -10.63
CA ILE A 68 -3.44 -14.37 -9.42
C ILE A 68 -4.60 -13.39 -9.16
N ASP A 69 -4.89 -12.49 -10.11
CA ASP A 69 -5.94 -11.46 -10.01
C ASP A 69 -5.84 -10.61 -8.73
N ARG A 70 -4.61 -10.32 -8.27
CA ARG A 70 -4.34 -9.55 -7.04
C ARG A 70 -3.81 -8.17 -7.38
N TYR A 71 -4.58 -7.13 -7.08
CA TYR A 71 -4.19 -5.72 -7.30
C TYR A 71 -3.97 -4.95 -6.01
N ALA A 72 -4.38 -5.54 -4.88
CA ALA A 72 -4.17 -4.98 -3.56
C ALA A 72 -3.88 -6.10 -2.54
N ILE A 73 -3.16 -5.73 -1.49
CA ILE A 73 -2.93 -6.56 -0.31
C ILE A 73 -3.13 -5.72 0.95
N GLY A 74 -3.75 -6.30 1.96
CA GLY A 74 -4.09 -5.63 3.22
C GLY A 74 -4.30 -6.62 4.34
N ASP A 75 -4.57 -6.13 5.54
CA ASP A 75 -4.86 -6.93 6.74
C ASP A 75 -6.08 -7.87 6.60
N ARG A 76 -6.96 -7.62 5.61
CA ARG A 76 -8.10 -8.49 5.27
C ARG A 76 -7.83 -9.46 4.12
N THR A 77 -6.65 -9.46 3.50
CA THR A 77 -6.33 -10.38 2.41
C THR A 77 -6.25 -11.81 2.96
N PRO A 78 -7.02 -12.78 2.41
CA PRO A 78 -6.96 -14.16 2.89
C PRO A 78 -5.57 -14.79 2.70
N GLY A 79 -5.09 -15.48 3.73
CA GLY A 79 -3.86 -16.28 3.67
C GLY A 79 -2.56 -15.51 3.82
N ILE A 80 -2.59 -14.21 4.13
CA ILE A 80 -1.39 -13.45 4.46
C ILE A 80 -0.77 -13.93 5.78
N LEU A 81 0.53 -13.72 5.92
CA LEU A 81 1.32 -14.20 7.07
C LEU A 81 2.09 -13.05 7.71
N PHE A 82 1.78 -12.75 8.96
CA PHE A 82 2.54 -11.79 9.76
C PHE A 82 3.92 -12.35 10.18
N ASN A 83 4.81 -11.46 10.58
CA ASN A 83 6.04 -11.83 11.28
C ASN A 83 5.73 -12.14 12.75
N ASP A 84 6.65 -12.86 13.41
CA ASP A 84 6.45 -13.33 14.79
C ASP A 84 6.37 -12.18 15.80
N ASP A 85 6.94 -11.03 15.45
CA ASP A 85 6.89 -9.76 16.20
C ASP A 85 5.63 -8.91 15.91
N GLY A 86 4.74 -9.38 15.01
CA GLY A 86 3.54 -8.67 14.59
C GLY A 86 3.76 -7.66 13.45
N SER A 87 4.99 -7.50 12.97
CA SER A 87 5.28 -6.71 11.77
C SER A 87 4.76 -7.41 10.50
N PHE A 88 4.66 -6.68 9.39
CA PHE A 88 4.17 -7.22 8.12
C PHE A 88 5.05 -6.79 6.94
N THR A 89 5.52 -7.76 6.17
CA THR A 89 6.33 -7.53 4.97
C THR A 89 5.55 -7.90 3.72
N ILE A 90 5.43 -6.94 2.78
CA ILE A 90 4.88 -7.14 1.44
C ILE A 90 6.03 -7.29 0.46
N THR A 91 6.02 -8.36 -0.32
CA THR A 91 6.95 -8.55 -1.45
C THR A 91 6.29 -8.04 -2.73
N ILE A 92 6.95 -7.14 -3.45
CA ILE A 92 6.41 -6.47 -4.64
C ILE A 92 7.37 -6.74 -5.81
N GLN A 93 6.96 -7.61 -6.72
CA GLN A 93 7.77 -8.01 -7.87
C GLN A 93 6.92 -8.66 -8.95
N GLN A 94 7.46 -8.79 -10.16
CA GLN A 94 6.76 -9.39 -11.29
C GLN A 94 6.60 -10.92 -11.16
N ASP A 95 7.67 -11.61 -10.77
CA ASP A 95 7.68 -13.08 -10.74
C ASP A 95 7.18 -13.62 -9.39
N GLU A 96 6.48 -14.75 -9.40
CA GLU A 96 6.00 -15.40 -8.18
C GLU A 96 7.19 -15.77 -7.26
N PRO A 97 7.20 -15.32 -5.99
CA PRO A 97 8.24 -15.72 -5.04
C PRO A 97 8.23 -17.24 -4.78
N THR A 98 9.43 -17.81 -4.58
CA THR A 98 9.56 -19.24 -4.24
C THR A 98 9.38 -19.51 -2.75
N ASP A 99 9.70 -18.54 -1.90
CA ASP A 99 9.45 -18.63 -0.47
C ASP A 99 7.93 -18.59 -0.19
N PRO A 100 7.38 -19.56 0.59
CA PRO A 100 5.96 -19.62 0.85
C PRO A 100 5.37 -18.38 1.53
N LYS A 101 6.14 -17.71 2.41
CA LYS A 101 5.68 -16.54 3.14
C LYS A 101 5.74 -15.29 2.28
N GLU A 102 6.80 -15.11 1.50
CA GLU A 102 6.87 -14.05 0.51
C GLU A 102 5.74 -14.19 -0.52
N ARG A 103 5.46 -15.41 -0.99
CA ARG A 103 4.36 -15.68 -1.91
C ARG A 103 2.99 -15.37 -1.29
N ALA A 104 2.77 -15.73 -0.02
CA ALA A 104 1.54 -15.38 0.68
C ALA A 104 1.30 -13.86 0.71
N ASN A 105 2.37 -13.10 0.94
CA ASN A 105 2.35 -11.64 1.04
C ASN A 105 2.74 -10.92 -0.27
N TRP A 106 2.70 -11.63 -1.39
CA TRP A 106 3.14 -11.09 -2.68
C TRP A 106 2.09 -10.18 -3.30
N LEU A 107 2.53 -9.03 -3.80
CA LEU A 107 1.77 -8.11 -4.65
C LEU A 107 2.41 -8.08 -6.05
N PRO A 108 1.79 -8.69 -7.08
CA PRO A 108 2.34 -8.74 -8.42
C PRO A 108 2.56 -7.34 -9.02
N ALA A 109 3.80 -7.06 -9.42
CA ALA A 109 4.16 -5.82 -10.11
C ALA A 109 4.07 -5.98 -11.63
N PRO A 110 3.63 -4.95 -12.38
CA PRO A 110 3.67 -4.99 -13.83
C PRO A 110 5.09 -4.79 -14.34
N ALA A 111 5.42 -5.29 -15.54
CA ALA A 111 6.75 -5.12 -16.17
C ALA A 111 6.99 -3.68 -16.72
N GLU A 112 6.46 -2.68 -16.05
CA GLU A 112 6.50 -1.26 -16.40
C GLU A 112 6.54 -0.38 -15.13
N PRO A 113 6.75 0.94 -15.25
CA PRO A 113 6.63 1.85 -14.13
C PRO A 113 5.27 1.78 -13.45
N PHE A 114 5.27 1.76 -12.12
CA PHE A 114 4.06 1.67 -11.30
C PHE A 114 4.08 2.68 -10.16
N TYR A 115 2.95 2.82 -9.47
CA TYR A 115 2.90 3.49 -8.18
C TYR A 115 2.03 2.70 -7.21
N LEU A 116 2.29 2.93 -5.93
CA LEU A 116 1.57 2.29 -4.83
C LEU A 116 0.68 3.30 -4.14
N ALA A 117 -0.53 2.89 -3.77
CA ALA A 117 -1.43 3.67 -2.93
C ALA A 117 -1.78 2.88 -1.68
N LEU A 118 -1.31 3.34 -0.53
CA LEU A 118 -1.74 2.88 0.77
C LEU A 118 -3.01 3.64 1.18
N ARG A 119 -4.00 2.89 1.63
CA ARG A 119 -5.27 3.41 2.14
C ARG A 119 -5.47 2.91 3.55
N GLU A 120 -5.67 3.83 4.46
CA GLU A 120 -5.95 3.57 5.87
C GLU A 120 -7.40 3.97 6.16
N TYR A 121 -8.25 3.00 6.52
CA TYR A 121 -9.67 3.24 6.77
C TYR A 121 -9.93 3.36 8.26
N SER A 122 -10.59 4.45 8.67
CA SER A 122 -10.78 4.81 10.07
C SER A 122 -9.44 4.92 10.82
N SER A 123 -8.57 5.79 10.29
CA SER A 123 -7.22 6.05 10.84
C SER A 123 -7.27 6.48 12.31
N LYS A 124 -6.40 5.89 13.15
CA LYS A 124 -6.22 6.32 14.54
C LYS A 124 -5.35 7.57 14.63
N PHE A 125 -5.32 8.19 15.81
CA PHE A 125 -4.55 9.39 16.09
C PHE A 125 -3.08 9.35 15.60
N PRO A 126 -2.31 8.26 15.75
CA PRO A 126 -0.91 8.25 15.31
C PRO A 126 -0.72 8.55 13.82
N ILE A 127 -1.64 8.12 12.94
CA ILE A 127 -1.62 8.50 11.51
C ILE A 127 -1.95 9.98 11.33
N LEU A 128 -2.93 10.50 12.09
CA LEU A 128 -3.39 11.88 11.98
C LEU A 128 -2.39 12.90 12.55
N THR A 129 -1.54 12.48 13.48
CA THR A 129 -0.52 13.30 14.13
C THR A 129 0.88 13.08 13.56
N HIS A 130 1.04 12.24 12.53
CA HIS A 130 2.34 11.87 11.95
C HIS A 130 3.30 11.15 12.94
N GLU A 131 2.77 10.58 14.01
CA GLU A 131 3.54 9.68 14.90
C GLU A 131 3.75 8.30 14.24
N TRP A 132 2.87 7.95 13.31
CA TRP A 132 3.04 6.82 12.41
C TRP A 132 3.01 7.33 10.97
N GLU A 133 4.02 6.94 10.20
CA GLU A 133 4.10 7.18 8.76
C GLU A 133 4.46 5.86 8.07
N PRO A 134 4.01 5.64 6.82
CA PRO A 134 4.40 4.44 6.10
C PRO A 134 5.92 4.41 5.89
N PRO A 135 6.54 3.23 6.02
CA PRO A 135 7.96 3.06 5.76
C PRO A 135 8.26 3.31 4.28
N ALA A 136 9.51 3.66 3.98
CA ALA A 136 9.96 3.76 2.60
C ALA A 136 9.89 2.39 1.91
N VAL A 137 9.51 2.39 0.63
CA VAL A 137 9.62 1.19 -0.22
C VAL A 137 11.11 0.90 -0.42
N LYS A 138 11.55 -0.31 -0.11
CA LYS A 138 12.95 -0.73 -0.22
C LYS A 138 13.13 -1.56 -1.49
N ARG A 139 14.10 -1.20 -2.34
CA ARG A 139 14.55 -2.07 -3.43
C ARG A 139 15.43 -3.20 -2.87
N VAL A 140 15.25 -4.41 -3.39
CA VAL A 140 16.02 -5.62 -3.02
C VAL A 140 17.11 -5.90 -4.05
#